data_AF-A0A2U1C5D4-F1
#
_entry.id   AF-A0A2U1C5D4-F1
#
_cell.length_a   1.000
_cell.length_b   1.000
_cell.length_c   1.000
_cell.angle_alpha   90.00
_cell.angle_beta   90.00
_cell.angle_gamma   90.00
#
_symmetry.space_group_name_H-M   'P 1'
#
loop_
_entity.id
_entity.type
_entity.pdbx_description
1 polymer ?
#
loop_
_entity_poly.entity_id
_entity_poly.type
_entity_poly.pdbx_seq_one_letter_code
_entity_poly.pdbx_strand_id
1 'polypeptide(L)'
;MRSRLLLAVLLALLAALQAQLWLGRGSIPRVAAMQSQLDEQKAANARAGEANERLASEVHDLKEGLDMVEEKARSELGMVKQGEIYVQYTPAR
;
A
#
# COMPACT_ATOMS: atom_id res chain seq x y z
N MET A 1 -32.83 2.93 57.37
CA MET A 1 -33.47 2.96 56.04
C MET A 1 -32.74 3.89 55.06
N ARG A 2 -32.36 5.13 55.45
CA ARG A 2 -31.55 6.06 54.61
C ARG A 2 -30.23 5.50 54.07
N SER A 3 -29.50 4.69 54.83
CA SER A 3 -28.23 4.07 54.39
C SER A 3 -28.38 3.05 53.27
N ARG A 4 -29.51 2.33 53.21
CA ARG A 4 -29.79 1.35 52.16
C ARG A 4 -30.10 2.02 50.82
N LEU A 5 -30.73 3.20 50.85
CA LEU A 5 -30.96 4.03 49.66
C LEU A 5 -29.64 4.59 49.11
N LEU A 6 -28.76 5.07 49.96
CA LEU A 6 -27.43 5.56 49.54
C LEU A 6 -26.61 4.44 48.88
N LEU A 7 -26.63 3.23 49.45
CA LEU A 7 -25.95 2.07 48.87
C LEU A 7 -26.52 1.70 47.51
N ALA A 8 -27.86 1.70 47.36
CA ALA A 8 -28.52 1.42 46.09
C ALA A 8 -28.17 2.45 45.01
N VAL A 9 -28.11 3.73 45.37
CA VAL A 9 -27.69 4.80 44.45
C VAL A 9 -26.23 4.62 44.04
N LEU A 10 -25.33 4.33 44.97
CA LEU A 10 -23.92 4.05 44.69
C LEU A 10 -23.74 2.85 43.75
N LEU A 11 -24.50 1.77 43.97
CA LEU A 11 -24.49 0.59 43.09
C LEU A 11 -25.03 0.90 41.69
N ALA A 12 -26.11 1.69 41.58
CA ALA A 12 -26.63 2.12 40.29
C ALA A 12 -25.62 2.99 39.53
N LEU A 13 -24.95 3.90 40.23
CA LEU A 13 -23.92 4.78 39.66
C LEU A 13 -22.70 3.97 39.21
N LEU A 14 -22.29 2.98 40.01
CA LEU A 14 -21.22 2.04 39.66
C LEU A 14 -21.58 1.21 38.43
N ALA A 15 -22.81 0.67 38.37
CA ALA A 15 -23.28 -0.10 37.23
C ALA A 15 -23.35 0.75 35.95
N ALA A 16 -23.80 2.01 36.06
CA ALA A 16 -23.79 2.95 34.94
C ALA A 16 -22.37 3.24 34.43
N LEU A 17 -21.41 3.43 35.33
CA LEU A 17 -19.99 3.59 34.99
C LEU A 17 -19.42 2.35 34.31
N GLN A 18 -19.72 1.16 34.84
CA GLN A 18 -19.28 -0.11 34.25
C GLN A 18 -19.88 -0.32 32.85
N ALA A 19 -21.17 -0.03 32.68
CA ALA A 19 -21.82 -0.06 31.37
C ALA A 19 -21.20 0.97 30.41
N GLN A 20 -20.94 2.19 30.88
CA GLN A 20 -20.27 3.21 30.06
C GLN A 20 -18.84 2.81 29.67
N LEU A 21 -18.13 2.06 30.50
CA LEU A 21 -16.80 1.54 30.15
C LEU A 21 -16.89 0.43 29.10
N TRP A 22 -17.88 -0.45 29.20
CA TRP A 22 -18.11 -1.53 28.23
C TRP A 22 -18.64 -1.02 26.88
N LEU A 23 -19.51 0.00 26.88
CA LEU A 23 -20.10 0.60 25.67
C LEU A 23 -19.35 1.84 25.16
N GLY A 24 -18.43 2.40 25.95
CA GLY A 24 -17.69 3.63 25.67
C GLY A 24 -16.59 3.47 24.62
N ARG A 25 -15.67 4.45 24.54
CA ARG A 25 -14.73 4.69 23.42
C ARG A 25 -13.78 3.53 23.00
N GLY A 26 -13.89 2.34 23.60
CA GLY A 26 -13.20 1.11 23.21
C GLY A 26 -14.12 -0.12 23.08
N SER A 27 -15.43 0.07 22.87
CA SER A 27 -16.40 -1.03 22.84
C SER A 27 -16.10 -2.04 21.72
N ILE A 28 -16.13 -3.33 22.08
CA ILE A 28 -15.96 -4.51 21.21
C ILE A 28 -16.65 -4.37 19.84
N PRO A 29 -17.91 -3.87 19.73
CA PRO A 29 -18.54 -3.70 18.42
C PRO A 29 -17.85 -2.67 17.51
N ARG A 30 -17.24 -1.61 18.06
CA ARG A 30 -16.51 -0.62 17.26
C ARG A 30 -15.19 -1.18 16.75
N VAL A 31 -14.48 -1.94 17.57
CA VAL A 31 -13.24 -2.62 17.17
C VAL A 31 -13.54 -3.68 16.09
N ALA A 32 -14.63 -4.44 16.23
CA ALA A 32 -15.04 -5.41 15.22
C ALA A 32 -15.38 -4.76 13.88
N ALA A 33 -16.09 -3.63 13.87
CA ALA A 33 -16.39 -2.89 12.65
C ALA A 33 -15.13 -2.32 11.99
N MET A 34 -14.22 -1.75 12.78
CA MET A 34 -12.93 -1.23 12.27
C MET A 34 -12.02 -2.35 11.76
N GLN A 35 -12.04 -3.52 12.40
CA GLN A 35 -11.29 -4.69 11.96
C GLN A 35 -11.80 -5.19 10.60
N SER A 36 -13.13 -5.27 10.43
CA SER A 36 -13.72 -5.67 9.15
C SER A 36 -13.34 -4.72 8.01
N GLN A 37 -13.34 -3.40 8.25
CA GLN A 37 -12.92 -2.41 7.25
C GLN A 37 -11.43 -2.55 6.91
N LEU A 38 -10.59 -2.82 7.93
CA LEU A 38 -9.17 -3.02 7.73
C LEU A 38 -8.89 -4.27 6.88
N ASP A 39 -9.62 -5.35 7.12
CA ASP A 39 -9.45 -6.60 6.38
C ASP A 39 -9.89 -6.46 4.91
N GLU A 40 -10.97 -5.72 4.66
CA GLU A 40 -11.42 -5.39 3.30
C GLU A 40 -10.40 -4.54 2.55
N GLN A 41 -9.85 -3.50 3.19
CA GLN A 41 -8.80 -2.67 2.59
C GLN A 41 -7.51 -3.45 2.31
N LYS A 42 -7.11 -4.34 3.22
CA LYS A 42 -5.94 -5.22 2.99
C LYS A 42 -6.16 -6.14 1.81
N ALA A 43 -7.35 -6.72 1.66
CA ALA A 43 -7.68 -7.57 0.52
C ALA A 43 -7.66 -6.78 -0.80
N ALA A 44 -8.17 -5.55 -0.82
CA ALA A 44 -8.10 -4.68 -1.99
C ALA A 44 -6.65 -4.32 -2.34
N ASN A 45 -5.83 -3.96 -1.34
CA ASN A 45 -4.42 -3.63 -1.54
C ASN A 45 -3.62 -4.83 -2.04
N ALA A 46 -3.89 -6.04 -1.55
CA ALA A 46 -3.20 -7.24 -2.04
C ALA A 46 -3.44 -7.46 -3.54
N ARG A 47 -4.70 -7.32 -4.00
CA ARG A 47 -5.04 -7.42 -5.43
C ARG A 47 -4.38 -6.33 -6.28
N ALA A 48 -4.34 -5.10 -5.77
CA ALA A 48 -3.66 -4.01 -6.45
C ALA A 48 -2.13 -4.24 -6.53
N GLY A 49 -1.54 -4.82 -5.48
CA GLY A 49 -0.13 -5.21 -5.45
C GLY A 49 0.24 -6.20 -6.55
N GLU A 50 -0.53 -7.28 -6.70
CA GLU A 50 -0.31 -8.29 -7.74
C GLU A 50 -0.41 -7.69 -9.16
N ALA A 51 -1.36 -6.79 -9.38
CA ALA A 51 -1.49 -6.09 -10.67
C ALA A 51 -0.31 -5.17 -10.95
N ASN A 52 0.16 -4.43 -9.94
CA ASN A 52 1.32 -3.56 -10.06
C ASN A 52 2.60 -4.36 -10.35
N GLU A 53 2.82 -5.50 -9.69
CA GLU A 53 3.97 -6.36 -9.97
C GLU A 53 3.97 -6.87 -11.41
N ARG A 54 2.80 -7.30 -11.91
CA ARG A 54 2.66 -7.73 -13.31
C ARG A 54 2.97 -6.60 -14.28
N LEU A 55 2.36 -5.43 -14.09
CA LEU A 55 2.58 -4.26 -14.94
C LEU A 55 4.04 -3.79 -14.88
N ALA A 56 4.68 -3.86 -13.72
CA ALA A 56 6.09 -3.52 -13.57
C ALA A 56 6.99 -4.47 -14.39
N SER A 57 6.68 -5.77 -14.39
CA SER A 57 7.36 -6.75 -15.23
C SER A 57 7.15 -6.44 -16.72
N GLU A 58 5.91 -6.19 -17.15
CA GLU A 58 5.61 -5.85 -18.54
C GLU A 58 6.37 -4.59 -19.00
N VAL A 59 6.42 -3.56 -18.15
CA VAL A 59 7.17 -2.33 -18.43
C VAL A 59 8.67 -2.60 -18.49
N HIS A 60 9.19 -3.49 -17.66
CA HIS A 60 10.59 -3.87 -17.70
C HIS A 60 10.93 -4.61 -18.99
N ASP A 61 10.14 -5.60 -19.38
CA ASP A 61 10.32 -6.37 -20.61
C ASP A 61 10.24 -5.47 -21.86
N LEU A 62 9.31 -4.50 -21.86
CA LEU A 62 9.18 -3.52 -22.94
C LEU A 62 10.41 -2.61 -23.04
N LYS A 63 10.97 -2.18 -21.90
CA LYS A 63 12.19 -1.36 -21.88
C LYS A 63 13.40 -2.14 -22.40
N GLU A 64 13.60 -3.36 -21.93
CA GLU A 64 14.69 -4.21 -22.42
C GLU A 64 14.55 -4.50 -23.93
N GLY A 65 13.31 -4.73 -24.40
CA GLY A 65 13.03 -4.90 -25.82
C GLY A 65 13.35 -3.64 -26.65
N LEU A 66 13.04 -2.45 -26.13
CA LEU A 66 13.37 -1.18 -26.79
C LEU A 66 14.88 -0.93 -26.81
N ASP A 67 15.59 -1.22 -25.72
CA ASP A 67 17.03 -1.07 -25.63
C ASP A 67 17.75 -1.99 -26.64
N MET A 68 17.27 -3.23 -26.80
CA MET A 68 17.75 -4.16 -27.83
C MET A 68 17.54 -3.65 -29.26
N VAL A 69 16.43 -2.95 -29.51
CA VAL A 69 16.14 -2.35 -30.83
C VAL A 69 17.03 -1.13 -31.07
N GLU A 70 17.25 -0.29 -30.04
CA GLU A 70 18.17 0.86 -30.13
C GLU A 70 19.60 0.40 -30.43
N GLU A 71 20.09 -0.65 -29.75
CA GLU A 71 21.41 -1.21 -29.99
C GLU A 71 21.57 -1.71 -31.43
N LYS A 72 20.56 -2.43 -31.96
CA LYS A 72 20.58 -2.92 -33.34
C LYS A 72 20.53 -1.78 -34.37
N ALA A 73 19.74 -0.73 -34.11
CA ALA A 73 19.69 0.45 -34.97
C ALA A 73 21.04 1.21 -34.97
N ARG A 74 21.70 1.32 -33.80
CA ARG A 74 23.04 1.90 -33.68
C ARG A 74 24.09 1.06 -34.41
N SER A 75 24.05 -0.26 -34.26
CA SER A 75 25.07 -1.17 -34.81
C SER A 75 24.93 -1.42 -36.33
N GLU A 76 23.71 -1.60 -36.83
CA GLU A 76 23.48 -1.99 -38.24
C GLU A 76 23.21 -0.79 -39.15
N LEU A 77 22.52 0.24 -38.65
CA LEU A 77 22.11 1.40 -39.45
C LEU A 77 22.99 2.63 -39.19
N GLY A 78 23.94 2.55 -38.24
CA GLY A 78 24.77 3.69 -37.84
C GLY A 78 23.94 4.86 -37.31
N MET A 79 22.75 4.57 -36.77
CA MET A 79 21.80 5.59 -36.34
C MET A 79 22.29 6.23 -35.04
N VAL A 80 22.39 7.56 -35.01
CA VAL A 80 22.90 8.33 -33.86
C VAL A 80 21.81 9.26 -33.36
N LYS A 81 21.66 9.41 -32.04
CA LYS A 81 20.63 10.26 -31.45
C LYS A 81 20.94 11.74 -31.75
N GLN A 82 19.92 12.60 -31.87
CA GLN A 82 20.16 14.03 -32.07
C GLN A 82 21.01 14.60 -30.91
N GLY A 83 22.18 15.17 -31.24
CA GLY A 83 23.10 15.76 -30.27
C GLY A 83 24.24 14.85 -29.76
N GLU A 84 24.33 13.60 -30.20
CA GLU A 84 25.47 12.71 -29.88
C GLU A 84 26.65 12.92 -30.85
N ILE A 85 27.89 12.87 -30.33
CA ILE A 85 29.12 12.89 -31.13
C ILE A 85 29.69 11.47 -31.19
N TYR A 86 29.63 10.83 -32.36
CA TYR A 86 30.20 9.50 -32.58
C TYR A 86 31.69 9.59 -32.94
N VAL A 87 32.56 8.97 -32.14
CA VAL A 87 34.03 8.98 -32.34
C VAL A 87 34.51 7.55 -32.59
N GLN A 88 35.00 7.28 -33.80
CA GLN A 88 35.58 5.99 -34.17
C GLN A 88 37.11 6.10 -34.20
N TYR A 89 37.78 5.43 -33.26
CA TYR A 89 39.24 5.40 -33.20
C TYR A 89 39.76 4.18 -33.95
N THR A 90 40.50 4.39 -35.05
CA THR A 90 41.28 3.33 -35.70
C THR A 90 42.73 3.44 -35.24
N PRO A 91 43.31 2.40 -34.61
CA PRO A 91 44.71 2.44 -34.18
C PRO A 91 45.63 2.48 -35.41
N ALA A 92 46.62 3.37 -35.37
CA ALA A 92 47.69 3.40 -36.36
C ALA A 92 48.51 2.11 -36.25
N ARG A 93 48.65 1.41 -37.39
CA ARG A 93 49.33 0.12 -37.52
C ARG A 93 50.79 0.18 -37.08
#